data_AF-A0A0B0D617-F1
#
_entry.id   AF-A0A0B0D617-F1
#
_cell.length_a   1.000
_cell.length_b   1.000
_cell.length_c   1.000
_cell.angle_alpha   90.00
_cell.angle_beta   90.00
_cell.angle_gamma   90.00
#
_symmetry.space_group_name_H-M   'P 1'
#
loop_
_entity.id
_entity.type
_entity.pdbx_description
1 polymer ?
#
loop_
_entity_poly.entity_id
_entity_poly.type
_entity_poly.pdbx_seq_one_letter_code
_entity_poly.pdbx_strand_id
1 'polypeptide(L)' 'MDIRHLEYFAEVAKQLSFTKAAASLHVSQPSLSKVVKQLETELGVPLFYRSKQ' A
#
# COMPACT_ATOMS: atom_id res chain seq x y z
N MET A 1 -11.92 -3.30 7.95
CA MET A 1 -10.46 -3.44 8.11
C MET A 1 -10.09 -4.92 8.17
N ASP A 2 -9.25 -5.40 7.26
CA ASP A 2 -8.67 -6.76 7.23
C ASP A 2 -7.16 -6.65 7.58
N ILE A 3 -6.59 -7.64 8.28
CA ILE A 3 -5.16 -7.67 8.63
C ILE A 3 -4.27 -7.54 7.39
N ARG A 4 -4.72 -8.08 6.25
CA ARG A 4 -4.00 -7.96 4.97
C ARG A 4 -3.82 -6.51 4.52
N HIS A 5 -4.75 -5.61 4.85
CA HIS A 5 -4.60 -4.18 4.53
C HIS A 5 -3.44 -3.56 5.31
N LEU A 6 -3.27 -3.95 6.57
CA LEU A 6 -2.19 -3.47 7.43
C LEU A 6 -0.84 -4.05 7.01
N GLU A 7 -0.78 -5.33 6.63
CA GLU A 7 0.44 -5.95 6.07
C GLU A 7 0.90 -5.23 4.80
N TYR A 8 -0.05 -4.91 3.91
CA TYR A 8 0.23 -4.21 2.65
C TYR A 8 0.72 -2.79 2.90
N PHE A 9 0.08 -2.07 3.82
CA PHE A 9 0.54 -0.76 4.26
C PHE A 9 1.95 -0.82 4.86
N ALA A 10 2.19 -1.75 5.79
CA ALA A 10 3.48 -1.90 6.46
C ALA A 10 4.61 -2.21 5.47
N GLU A 11 4.37 -3.06 4.47
CA GLU A 11 5.37 -3.38 3.45
C GLU A 11 5.66 -2.20 2.52
N VAL A 12 4.64 -1.41 2.14
CA VAL A 12 4.87 -0.17 1.37
C VAL A 12 5.69 0.84 2.17
N ALA A 13 5.39 1.00 3.46
CA ALA A 13 6.15 1.88 4.35
C ALA A 13 7.60 1.42 4.51
N LYS A 14 7.85 0.11 4.60
CA LYS A 14 9.18 -0.48 4.68
C LYS A 14 10.00 -0.28 3.41
N GLN A 15 9.37 -0.45 2.24
CA GLN A 15 10.06 -0.39 0.94
C GLN A 15 10.19 1.03 0.37
N LEU A 16 9.41 1.98 0.90
CA LEU A 16 9.23 3.33 0.36
C LEU A 16 8.88 3.34 -1.14
N SER A 17 8.32 2.24 -1.64
CA SER A 17 8.04 2.03 -3.06
C SER A 17 6.95 0.98 -3.23
N PHE A 18 5.85 1.35 -3.90
CA PHE A 18 4.78 0.43 -4.23
C PHE A 18 5.24 -0.70 -5.16
N THR A 19 6.18 -0.42 -6.07
CA THR A 19 6.69 -1.45 -7.00
C THR A 19 7.52 -2.50 -6.25
N LYS A 20 8.42 -2.07 -5.35
CA LYS A 20 9.22 -2.99 -4.55
C LYS A 20 8.37 -3.79 -3.56
N ALA A 21 7.41 -3.14 -2.91
CA ALA A 21 6.49 -3.81 -2.00
C ALA A 21 5.62 -4.85 -2.71
N ALA A 22 5.10 -4.54 -3.89
CA ALA A 22 4.32 -5.50 -4.69
C ALA A 22 5.16 -6.72 -5.09
N ALA A 23 6.42 -6.50 -5.50
CA ALA A 23 7.35 -7.59 -5.79
C ALA A 23 7.63 -8.46 -4.55
N SER A 24 7.85 -7.84 -3.37
CA SER A 24 8.11 -8.56 -2.12
C SER A 24 6.89 -9.36 -1.62
N LEU A 25 5.68 -8.87 -1.88
CA LEU A 25 4.43 -9.53 -1.51
C LEU A 25 3.96 -10.53 -2.58
N HIS A 26 4.69 -10.68 -3.69
CA HIS A 26 4.29 -11.49 -4.84
C HIS A 26 2.90 -11.15 -5.40
N VAL A 27 2.57 -9.85 -5.44
CA VAL A 27 1.31 -9.33 -6.01
C VAL A 27 1.58 -8.30 -7.08
N SER A 28 0.54 -7.93 -7.84
CA SER A 28 0.65 -6.82 -8.78
C SER A 28 0.62 -5.47 -8.06
N GLN A 29 1.39 -4.51 -8.57
CA GLN A 29 1.40 -3.14 -8.05
C GLN A 29 0.01 -2.46 -8.09
N PRO A 30 -0.83 -2.65 -9.13
CA PRO A 30 -2.20 -2.15 -9.13
C PRO A 30 -3.07 -2.73 -8.00
N SER A 31 -2.95 -4.02 -7.72
CA SER A 31 -3.69 -4.67 -6.63
C SER A 31 -3.29 -4.11 -5.26
N LEU A 32 -1.98 -3.96 -5.01
CA LEU A 32 -1.46 -3.34 -3.79
C LEU A 32 -1.96 -1.89 -3.63
N SER A 33 -1.90 -1.10 -4.71
CA SER A 33 -2.39 0.28 -4.72
C SER A 33 -3.88 0.38 -4.39
N LYS A 34 -4.69 -0.55 -4.90
CA LYS A 34 -6.13 -0.60 -4.62
C LYS A 34 -6.41 -0.87 -3.15
N VAL A 35 -5.71 -1.83 -2.56
CA VAL A 35 -5.85 -2.19 -1.14
C VAL A 35 -5.45 -1.03 -0.23
N VAL A 36 -4.31 -0.40 -0.49
CA VAL A 36 -3.88 0.78 0.30
C VAL A 36 -4.89 1.92 0.17
N LYS A 37 -5.39 2.19 -1.03
CA LYS A 37 -6.43 3.21 -1.24
C LYS A 37 -7.74 2.89 -0.50
N GLN A 38 -8.12 1.62 -0.41
CA GLN A 38 -9.28 1.21 0.38
C GLN A 38 -9.07 1.47 1.87
N LEU A 39 -7.86 1.20 2.38
CA LEU A 39 -7.50 1.51 3.76
C LEU A 39 -7.50 3.02 4.03
N GLU A 40 -6.95 3.83 3.14
CA GLU A 40 -7.01 5.31 3.22
C GLU A 40 -8.46 5.82 3.27
N THR A 41 -9.34 5.26 2.42
CA THR A 41 -10.78 5.61 2.42
C THR A 41 -11.46 5.20 3.72
N GLU A 42 -11.18 3.99 4.23
CA GLU A 42 -11.77 3.50 5.48
C GLU A 42 -11.36 4.36 6.68
N LEU A 43 -10.10 4.83 6.70
CA LEU A 43 -9.57 5.68 7.77
C LEU A 43 -9.88 7.18 7.57
N GLY A 44 -10.34 7.58 6.37
CA GLY A 44 -10.62 8.97 6.03
C GLY A 44 -9.37 9.86 5.93
N VAL A 45 -8.18 9.27 5.76
CA VAL A 45 -6.91 9.99 5.76
C VAL A 45 -5.93 9.37 4.74
N PRO A 46 -5.14 10.18 4.00
CA PRO A 46 -4.05 9.65 3.20
C PRO A 46 -2.98 9.03 4.11
N LEU A 47 -2.48 7.86 3.72
CA LEU A 47 -1.43 7.13 4.43
C LEU A 47 -0.06 7.34 3.78
N PHE A 48 -0.03 7.65 2.48
CA PHE A 48 1.21 7.96 1.77
C PHE A 48 1.09 9.22 0.92
N TYR A 49 2.09 10.09 1.01
CA TYR A 49 2.28 11.19 0.08
C TYR A 49 3.09 10.69 -1.12
N ARG A 50 2.44 10.63 -2.29
CA ARG A 50 3.09 10.17 -3.52
C ARG A 50 3.90 11.32 -4.12
N SER A 51 5.21 11.16 -4.16
CA SER A 51 6.09 11.98 -4.99
C SER A 51 6.23 11.32 -6.37
N LYS A 52 6.15 12.11 -7.44
CA LYS A 52 6.59 11.66 -8.76
C LYS A 52 8.12 11.74 -8.74
N GLN A 53 8.78 10.62 -8.48
CA GLN A 53 10.17 10.43 -8.92
C GLN A 53 10.16 9.72 -10.26
#